data_AF-A0A925MXR6-F1
#
_entry.id   AF-A0A925MXR6-F1
#
_cell.length_a   1.000
_cell.length_b   1.000
_cell.length_c   1.000
_cell.angle_alpha   90.00
_cell.angle_beta   90.00
_cell.angle_gamma   90.00
#
_symmetry.space_group_name_H-M   'P 1'
#
loop_
_entity.id
_entity.type
_entity.pdbx_description
1 polymer ?
#
loop_
_entity_poly.entity_id
_entity_poly.type
_entity_poly.pdbx_seq_one_letter_code
_entity_poly.pdbx_strand_id
1 'polypeptide(L)'
;RAERTRFVRHLRPFWDVHRHRLAPDVAAAIDALRDSGRLDVIAGKILEATPDGDGHIALAWRPRGEERIARTTIRRIVNCTGPQGDVTRSREPIVAKLLARGLIRPDPMRLGIEVDARLRAVGGDGRPHPRLYAIGPMTRGAFWEIVAVPDLREQTWRLARALSNAHWVGGEGL
;
A
#
# COMPACT_ATOMS: atom_id res chain seq x y z
N ARG A 1 2.80 18.19 -10.12
CA ARG A 1 1.85 17.05 -10.16
C ARG A 1 2.27 16.00 -11.18
N ALA A 2 2.56 16.39 -12.43
CA ALA A 2 2.99 15.48 -13.50
C ALA A 2 4.19 14.59 -13.12
N GLU A 3 5.25 15.18 -12.53
CA GLU A 3 6.44 14.41 -12.12
C GLU A 3 6.15 13.39 -11.01
N ARG A 4 5.28 13.71 -10.04
CA ARG A 4 4.85 12.74 -9.02
C ARG A 4 4.13 11.55 -9.66
N THR A 5 3.26 11.80 -10.63
CA THR A 5 2.57 10.74 -11.39
C THR A 5 3.55 9.89 -12.19
N ARG A 6 4.52 10.51 -12.87
CA ARG A 6 5.57 9.80 -13.60
C ARG A 6 6.39 8.91 -12.67
N PHE A 7 6.79 9.44 -11.51
CA PHE A 7 7.52 8.68 -10.49
C PHE A 7 6.72 7.45 -10.03
N VAL A 8 5.47 7.64 -9.59
CA VAL A 8 4.62 6.54 -9.10
C VAL A 8 4.40 5.47 -10.17
N ARG A 9 4.22 5.87 -11.43
CA ARG A 9 3.95 4.94 -12.53
C ARG A 9 5.19 4.17 -12.97
N HIS A 10 6.35 4.83 -13.03
CA HIS A 10 7.53 4.30 -13.73
C HIS A 10 8.70 3.96 -12.81
N LEU A 11 8.89 4.71 -11.73
CA LEU A 11 10.10 4.62 -10.89
C LEU A 11 9.84 3.93 -9.55
N ARG A 12 8.60 3.92 -9.07
CA ARG A 12 8.23 3.30 -7.80
C ARG A 12 8.74 1.85 -7.66
N PRO A 13 8.61 0.94 -8.63
CA PRO A 13 9.09 -0.43 -8.45
C PRO A 13 10.61 -0.50 -8.22
N PHE A 14 11.38 0.36 -8.90
CA PHE A 14 12.83 0.43 -8.72
C PHE A 14 13.19 1.03 -7.36
N TRP A 15 12.51 2.09 -6.95
CA TRP A 15 12.67 2.67 -5.61
C TRP A 15 12.39 1.63 -4.52
N ASP A 16 11.24 0.96 -4.60
CA ASP A 16 10.79 -0.03 -3.61
C ASP A 16 11.84 -1.16 -3.47
N VAL A 17 12.40 -1.68 -4.57
CA VAL A 17 13.46 -2.70 -4.58
C VAL A 17 14.76 -2.21 -3.93
N HIS A 18 15.18 -0.98 -4.23
CA HIS A 18 16.42 -0.44 -3.65
C HIS A 18 16.28 -0.18 -2.15
N ARG A 19 15.09 0.27 -1.72
CA ARG A 19 14.80 0.63 -0.33
C ARG A 19 14.50 -0.58 0.56
N HIS A 20 13.94 -1.65 -0.01
CA HIS A 20 13.50 -2.85 0.71
C HIS A 20 14.23 -4.08 0.17
N ARG A 21 15.50 -4.20 0.55
CA ARG A 21 16.35 -5.32 0.13
C ARG A 21 16.03 -6.59 0.91
N LEU A 22 16.13 -7.71 0.21
CA LEU A 22 16.04 -9.04 0.80
C LEU A 22 17.31 -9.32 1.62
N ALA A 23 17.16 -9.97 2.78
CA ALA A 23 18.31 -10.42 3.56
C ALA A 23 19.10 -11.50 2.78
N PRO A 24 20.45 -11.53 2.87
CA PRO A 24 21.28 -12.47 2.11
C PRO A 24 20.87 -13.94 2.27
N ASP A 25 20.60 -14.38 3.51
CA ASP A 25 20.23 -15.77 3.79
C ASP A 25 18.89 -16.15 3.15
N VAL A 26 17.94 -15.20 3.07
CA VAL A 26 16.65 -15.41 2.40
C VAL A 26 16.83 -15.45 0.90
N ALA A 27 17.72 -14.61 0.34
CA ALA A 27 18.07 -14.67 -1.08
C ALA A 27 18.66 -16.03 -1.46
N ALA A 28 19.61 -16.54 -0.66
CA ALA A 28 20.20 -17.86 -0.87
C ALA A 28 19.14 -18.99 -0.83
N ALA A 29 18.17 -18.91 0.08
CA ALA A 29 17.08 -19.87 0.15
C ALA A 29 16.17 -19.84 -1.09
N ILE A 30 15.88 -18.64 -1.62
CA ILE A 30 15.10 -18.49 -2.86
C ILE A 30 15.86 -19.06 -4.05
N ASP A 31 17.15 -18.80 -4.16
CA ASP A 31 17.96 -19.31 -5.27
C ASP A 31 18.05 -20.84 -5.22
N ALA A 32 18.23 -21.45 -4.05
CA ALA A 32 18.17 -22.91 -3.90
C ALA A 32 16.82 -23.53 -4.33
N LEU A 33 15.70 -22.84 -4.10
CA LEU A 33 14.38 -23.27 -4.56
C LEU A 33 14.24 -23.18 -6.09
N ARG A 34 14.89 -22.20 -6.72
CA ARG A 34 14.91 -22.05 -8.18
C ARG A 34 15.79 -23.11 -8.82
N ASP A 35 16.99 -23.30 -8.29
CA ASP A 35 17.96 -24.29 -8.80
C ASP A 35 17.44 -25.73 -8.67
N SER A 36 16.66 -26.02 -7.63
CA SER A 36 16.00 -27.32 -7.45
C SER A 36 14.70 -27.51 -8.24
N GLY A 37 14.27 -26.50 -9.03
CA GLY A 37 13.03 -26.56 -9.83
C GLY A 37 11.75 -26.50 -9.00
N ARG A 38 11.83 -26.07 -7.73
CA ARG A 38 10.69 -25.97 -6.80
C ARG A 38 10.01 -24.60 -6.84
N LEU A 39 10.63 -23.60 -7.47
CA LEU A 39 10.12 -22.24 -7.60
C LEU A 39 10.35 -21.70 -9.02
N ASP A 40 9.24 -21.40 -9.71
CA ASP A 40 9.23 -20.63 -10.94
C ASP A 40 8.86 -19.18 -10.67
N VAL A 41 9.71 -18.25 -11.12
CA VAL A 41 9.44 -16.81 -11.03
C VAL A 41 8.96 -16.31 -12.38
N ILE A 42 7.68 -15.96 -12.46
CA ILE A 42 7.04 -15.57 -13.71
C ILE A 42 6.50 -14.15 -13.61
N ALA A 43 6.84 -13.32 -14.60
CA ALA A 43 6.30 -11.98 -14.72
C ALA A 43 4.96 -12.01 -15.46
N GLY A 44 3.90 -11.50 -14.84
CA GLY A 44 2.58 -11.43 -15.45
C GLY A 44 1.56 -10.68 -14.60
N LYS A 45 0.34 -10.61 -15.10
CA LYS A 45 -0.81 -10.00 -14.40
C LYS A 45 -1.90 -11.04 -14.22
N ILE A 46 -2.28 -11.29 -12.97
CA ILE A 46 -3.48 -12.07 -12.66
C ILE A 46 -4.71 -11.26 -13.09
N LEU A 47 -5.60 -11.89 -13.83
CA LEU A 47 -6.86 -11.30 -14.31
C LEU A 47 -8.04 -11.81 -13.49
N GLU A 48 -8.04 -13.11 -13.21
CA GLU A 48 -9.15 -13.78 -12.53
C GLU A 48 -8.63 -15.01 -11.77
N ALA A 49 -9.26 -15.28 -10.61
CA ALA A 49 -9.05 -16.49 -9.83
C ALA A 49 -10.41 -16.97 -9.32
N THR A 50 -10.85 -18.14 -9.78
CA THR A 50 -12.16 -18.71 -9.42
C THR A 50 -11.98 -20.13 -8.87
N PRO A 51 -12.77 -20.52 -7.85
CA PRO A 51 -12.82 -21.93 -7.44
C PRO A 51 -13.26 -22.82 -8.61
N ASP A 52 -12.60 -23.97 -8.77
CA ASP A 52 -12.81 -24.91 -9.90
C ASP A 52 -13.38 -26.27 -9.45
N GLY A 53 -13.88 -26.35 -8.20
CA GLY A 53 -14.23 -27.62 -7.56
C GLY A 53 -13.02 -28.32 -6.94
N ASP A 54 -13.25 -29.35 -6.12
CA ASP A 54 -12.22 -30.22 -5.51
C ASP A 54 -11.04 -29.51 -4.79
N GLY A 55 -11.28 -28.30 -4.28
CA GLY A 55 -10.25 -27.49 -3.61
C GLY A 55 -9.20 -26.89 -4.54
N HIS A 56 -9.47 -26.86 -5.85
CA HIS A 56 -8.66 -26.23 -6.88
C HIS A 56 -9.14 -24.81 -7.22
N ILE A 57 -8.25 -24.03 -7.79
CA ILE A 57 -8.48 -22.66 -8.23
C ILE A 57 -8.04 -22.55 -9.69
N ALA A 58 -8.97 -22.18 -10.57
CA ALA A 58 -8.67 -21.80 -11.94
C ALA A 58 -8.14 -20.36 -11.95
N LEU A 59 -6.92 -20.17 -12.44
CA LEU A 59 -6.25 -18.88 -12.57
C LEU A 59 -6.19 -18.48 -14.04
N ALA A 60 -6.77 -17.33 -14.37
CA ALA A 60 -6.53 -16.66 -15.65
C ALA A 60 -5.53 -15.52 -15.44
N TRP A 61 -4.43 -15.55 -16.19
CA TRP A 61 -3.36 -14.55 -16.06
C TRP A 61 -2.74 -14.27 -17.43
N ARG A 62 -2.14 -13.09 -17.56
CA ARG A 62 -1.47 -12.66 -18.79
C ARG A 62 0.03 -12.54 -18.54
N PRO A 63 0.89 -13.34 -19.20
CA PRO A 63 2.33 -13.17 -19.12
C PRO A 63 2.75 -11.77 -19.58
N ARG A 64 3.85 -11.27 -19.01
CA ARG A 64 4.36 -9.95 -19.36
C ARG A 64 4.87 -9.95 -20.81
N GLY A 65 4.41 -8.99 -21.60
CA GLY A 65 4.79 -8.87 -23.01
C GLY A 65 3.94 -9.69 -23.97
N GLU A 66 2.99 -10.47 -23.44
CA GLU A 66 2.05 -11.25 -24.24
C GLU A 66 0.64 -10.66 -24.18
N GLU A 67 -0.12 -10.85 -25.26
CA GLU A 67 -1.56 -10.52 -25.28
C GLU A 67 -2.43 -11.69 -24.84
N ARG A 68 -1.95 -12.92 -25.06
CA ARG A 68 -2.69 -14.15 -24.78
C ARG A 68 -2.88 -14.34 -23.28
N ILE A 69 -4.09 -14.76 -22.90
CA ILE A 69 -4.41 -15.17 -21.53
C ILE A 69 -4.04 -16.64 -21.36
N ALA A 70 -3.18 -16.91 -20.39
CA ALA A 70 -2.87 -18.24 -19.91
C ALA A 70 -3.89 -18.67 -18.84
N ARG A 71 -4.23 -19.96 -18.84
CA ARG A 71 -5.09 -20.59 -17.83
C ARG A 71 -4.29 -21.69 -17.13
N THR A 72 -4.28 -21.65 -15.81
CA THR A 72 -3.55 -22.60 -14.97
C THR A 72 -4.39 -22.98 -13.76
N THR A 73 -4.33 -24.25 -13.35
CA THR A 73 -5.00 -24.72 -12.12
C THR A 73 -3.99 -24.79 -10.99
N ILE A 74 -4.33 -24.21 -9.84
CA ILE A 74 -3.49 -24.19 -8.63
C ILE A 74 -4.30 -24.65 -7.41
N ARG A 75 -3.60 -24.98 -6.31
CA ARG A 75 -4.26 -25.38 -5.06
C ARG A 75 -4.38 -24.28 -4.02
N ARG A 76 -3.49 -23.30 -4.05
CA ARG A 76 -3.40 -22.23 -3.04
C ARG A 76 -2.90 -20.94 -3.67
N ILE A 77 -3.37 -19.82 -3.13
CA ILE A 77 -2.88 -18.48 -3.43
C ILE A 77 -2.41 -17.85 -2.13
N VAL A 78 -1.19 -17.31 -2.14
CA VAL A 78 -0.69 -16.44 -1.06
C VAL A 78 -0.62 -15.02 -1.64
N ASN A 79 -1.42 -14.11 -1.10
CA ASN A 79 -1.47 -12.74 -1.60
C ASN A 79 -0.32 -11.90 -1.02
N CYS A 80 0.72 -11.68 -1.82
CA CYS A 80 1.87 -10.84 -1.48
C CYS A 80 1.87 -9.50 -2.24
N THR A 81 0.72 -9.00 -2.70
CA THR A 81 0.63 -7.77 -3.53
C THR A 81 0.69 -6.46 -2.72
N GLY A 82 0.84 -6.56 -1.39
CA GLY A 82 0.90 -5.42 -0.48
C GLY A 82 -0.47 -4.76 -0.21
N PRO A 83 -0.50 -3.69 0.59
CA PRO A 83 -1.74 -3.03 0.96
C PRO A 83 -2.37 -2.27 -0.21
N GLN A 84 -3.71 -2.30 -0.28
CA GLN A 84 -4.47 -1.47 -1.21
C GLN A 84 -4.44 0.00 -0.74
N GLY A 85 -3.73 0.85 -1.48
CA GLY A 85 -3.64 2.29 -1.18
C GLY A 85 -4.84 3.10 -1.67
N ASP A 86 -5.56 2.62 -2.70
CA ASP A 86 -6.70 3.34 -3.23
C ASP A 86 -7.93 3.12 -2.35
N VAL A 87 -8.24 4.11 -1.51
CA VAL A 87 -9.37 4.06 -0.58
C VAL A 87 -10.71 3.90 -1.27
N THR A 88 -10.85 4.28 -2.56
CA THR A 88 -12.12 4.08 -3.29
C THR A 88 -12.36 2.62 -3.67
N ARG A 89 -11.34 1.75 -3.51
CA ARG A 89 -11.42 0.31 -3.73
C ARG A 89 -11.53 -0.48 -2.43
N SER A 90 -11.53 0.20 -1.28
CA SER A 90 -11.66 -0.44 0.02
C SER A 90 -13.05 -1.02 0.21
N ARG A 91 -13.13 -2.23 0.78
CA ARG A 91 -14.38 -2.86 1.21
C ARG A 91 -14.70 -2.61 2.69
N GLU A 92 -13.82 -1.89 3.39
CA GLU A 92 -13.99 -1.58 4.81
C GLU A 92 -15.18 -0.64 5.03
N PRO A 93 -16.19 -1.04 5.84
CA PRO A 93 -17.42 -0.25 6.00
C PRO A 93 -17.19 1.18 6.47
N ILE A 94 -16.20 1.40 7.34
CA ILE A 94 -15.87 2.75 7.85
C ILE A 94 -15.32 3.65 6.74
N VAL A 95 -14.40 3.15 5.91
CA VAL A 95 -13.80 3.91 4.81
C VAL A 95 -14.86 4.24 3.76
N ALA A 96 -15.68 3.26 3.39
CA ALA A 96 -16.77 3.45 2.44
C ALA A 96 -17.78 4.51 2.91
N LYS A 97 -18.18 4.47 4.19
CA LYS A 97 -19.10 5.46 4.76
C LYS A 97 -18.49 6.86 4.84
N LEU A 98 -17.21 6.99 5.19
CA LEU A 98 -16.52 8.29 5.22
C LEU A 98 -16.42 8.90 3.82
N LEU A 99 -16.10 8.10 2.80
CA LEU A 99 -16.08 8.53 1.40
C LEU A 99 -17.47 8.95 0.93
N ALA A 100 -18.50 8.13 1.18
CA ALA A 100 -19.88 8.42 0.77
C ALA A 100 -20.42 9.71 1.40
N ARG A 101 -19.99 10.04 2.63
CA ARG A 101 -20.35 11.28 3.32
C ARG A 101 -19.47 12.48 2.92
N GLY A 102 -18.48 12.29 2.04
CA GLY A 102 -17.54 13.33 1.66
C GLY A 102 -16.62 13.80 2.79
N LEU A 103 -16.47 13.01 3.87
CA LEU A 103 -15.62 13.35 5.02
C LEU A 103 -14.14 13.09 4.76
N ILE A 104 -13.84 12.26 3.77
CA ILE A 104 -12.49 11.99 3.27
C ILE A 104 -12.52 11.97 1.74
N ARG A 105 -11.38 12.20 1.10
CA ARG A 105 -11.16 11.94 -0.32
C ARG A 105 -9.84 11.20 -0.55
N PRO A 106 -9.70 10.41 -1.64
CA PRO A 106 -8.41 9.84 -2.01
C PRO A 106 -7.41 10.95 -2.30
N ASP A 107 -6.14 10.74 -1.94
CA ASP A 107 -5.09 11.65 -2.39
C ASP A 107 -4.95 11.60 -3.93
N PRO A 108 -4.36 12.65 -4.55
CA PRO A 108 -4.24 12.73 -6.00
C PRO A 108 -3.60 11.51 -6.68
N MET A 109 -2.72 10.78 -5.99
CA MET A 109 -2.01 9.61 -6.52
C MET A 109 -2.65 8.28 -6.10
N ARG A 110 -3.78 8.29 -5.36
CA ARG A 110 -4.49 7.08 -4.87
C ARG A 110 -3.62 6.14 -4.05
N LEU A 111 -2.80 6.72 -3.21
CA LEU A 111 -1.91 6.08 -2.24
C LEU A 111 -2.45 6.16 -0.81
N GLY A 112 -3.59 6.80 -0.60
CA GLY A 112 -4.30 6.82 0.67
C GLY A 112 -5.38 7.89 0.73
N ILE A 113 -5.62 8.38 1.93
CA ILE A 113 -6.47 9.53 2.24
C ILE A 113 -5.65 10.81 2.04
N GLU A 114 -6.22 11.82 1.40
CA GLU A 114 -5.60 13.13 1.37
C GLU A 114 -5.63 13.77 2.75
N VAL A 115 -4.47 14.22 3.22
CA VAL A 115 -4.32 14.93 4.48
C VAL A 115 -3.56 16.23 4.28
N ASP A 116 -3.81 17.19 5.15
CA ASP A 116 -2.99 18.39 5.23
C ASP A 116 -1.70 18.17 6.05
N ALA A 117 -0.88 19.22 6.18
CA ALA A 117 0.36 19.18 6.95
C ALA A 117 0.16 18.88 8.46
N ARG A 118 -1.07 19.00 8.97
CA ARG A 118 -1.45 18.71 10.36
C ARG A 118 -2.17 17.36 10.49
N LEU A 119 -2.11 16.51 9.45
CA LEU A 119 -2.70 15.18 9.42
C LEU A 119 -4.24 15.17 9.44
N ARG A 120 -4.88 16.33 9.21
CA ARG A 120 -6.33 16.41 9.10
C ARG A 120 -6.76 15.84 7.76
N ALA A 121 -7.74 14.95 7.78
CA ALA A 121 -8.30 14.40 6.57
C ALA A 121 -8.99 15.50 5.74
N VAL A 122 -8.74 15.52 4.44
CA VAL A 122 -9.36 16.45 3.51
C VAL A 122 -10.65 15.84 2.98
N GLY A 123 -11.75 16.56 3.12
CA GLY A 123 -13.07 16.16 2.64
C GLY A 123 -13.22 16.27 1.12
N GLY A 124 -14.36 15.81 0.61
CA GLY A 124 -14.73 15.93 -0.80
C GLY A 124 -14.85 17.40 -1.28
N ASP A 125 -15.12 18.32 -0.35
CA ASP A 125 -15.13 19.78 -0.58
C ASP A 125 -13.73 20.41 -0.68
N GLY A 126 -12.68 19.61 -0.46
CA GLY A 126 -11.28 20.05 -0.47
C GLY A 126 -10.84 20.77 0.80
N ARG A 127 -11.65 20.76 1.87
CA ARG A 127 -11.30 21.38 3.15
C ARG A 127 -10.81 20.34 4.17
N PRO A 128 -9.79 20.66 4.98
CA PRO A 128 -9.40 19.81 6.10
C PRO A 128 -10.52 19.73 7.15
N HIS A 129 -10.86 18.53 7.58
CA HIS A 129 -11.87 18.31 8.62
C HIS A 129 -11.32 18.75 9.99
N PRO A 130 -12.12 19.45 10.83
CA PRO A 130 -11.61 20.01 12.10
C PRO A 130 -11.28 18.95 13.16
N ARG A 131 -11.88 17.76 13.05
CA ARG A 131 -11.82 16.71 14.09
C ARG A 131 -11.46 15.32 13.58
N LEU A 132 -11.13 15.18 12.30
CA LEU A 132 -10.83 13.88 11.69
C LEU A 132 -9.40 13.91 11.20
N TYR A 133 -8.61 12.97 11.70
CA TYR A 133 -7.20 12.84 11.41
C TYR A 133 -6.93 11.45 10.85
N ALA A 134 -5.94 11.35 9.97
CA ALA A 134 -5.43 10.07 9.50
C ALA A 134 -3.93 10.02 9.79
N ILE A 135 -3.46 8.84 10.21
CA ILE A 135 -2.06 8.54 10.46
C ILE A 135 -1.70 7.21 9.81
N GLY A 136 -0.41 6.94 9.74
CA GLY A 136 0.17 5.73 9.19
C GLY A 136 0.06 5.63 7.67
N PRO A 137 0.09 4.39 7.15
CA PRO A 137 0.18 4.11 5.70
C PRO A 137 -0.92 4.77 4.85
N MET A 138 -2.08 5.06 5.45
CA MET A 138 -3.17 5.79 4.78
C MET A 138 -2.80 7.24 4.42
N THR A 139 -1.68 7.77 4.90
CA THR A 139 -1.23 9.13 4.61
C THR A 139 -0.09 9.19 3.58
N ARG A 140 0.23 8.06 2.91
CA ARG A 140 1.38 7.92 2.00
C ARG A 140 1.43 8.96 0.87
N GLY A 141 0.28 9.42 0.39
CA GLY A 141 0.21 10.48 -0.62
C GLY A 141 0.89 11.78 -0.18
N ALA A 142 0.84 12.08 1.11
CA ALA A 142 1.53 13.21 1.74
C ALA A 142 2.91 12.81 2.27
N PHE A 143 3.04 11.63 2.89
CA PHE A 143 4.26 11.16 3.56
C PHE A 143 4.72 9.81 2.97
N TRP A 144 5.53 9.84 1.91
CA TRP A 144 5.86 8.67 1.09
C TRP A 144 6.29 7.41 1.90
N GLU A 145 7.27 7.53 2.78
CA GLU A 145 7.83 6.43 3.59
C GLU A 145 7.11 6.21 4.94
N ILE A 146 5.79 6.43 5.00
CA ILE A 146 5.03 6.28 6.26
C ILE A 146 4.61 4.82 6.54
N VAL A 147 5.59 3.95 6.72
CA VAL A 147 5.37 2.52 7.01
C VAL A 147 6.25 1.95 8.11
N ALA A 148 7.45 2.50 8.32
CA ALA A 148 8.37 2.00 9.31
C ALA A 148 8.01 2.53 10.71
N VAL A 149 8.36 1.75 11.73
CA VAL A 149 8.10 2.11 13.14
C VAL A 149 8.59 3.52 13.51
N PRO A 150 9.81 3.97 13.11
CA PRO A 150 10.28 5.32 13.43
C PRO A 150 9.36 6.41 12.87
N ASP A 151 8.98 6.32 11.59
CA ASP A 151 8.12 7.31 10.93
C ASP A 151 6.72 7.34 11.54
N LEU A 152 6.17 6.16 11.88
CA LEU A 152 4.87 6.04 12.54
C LEU A 152 4.87 6.65 13.94
N ARG A 153 5.95 6.42 14.71
CA ARG A 153 6.12 6.99 16.05
C ARG A 153 6.18 8.51 15.99
N GLU A 154 7.01 9.05 15.10
CA GLU A 154 7.16 10.50 14.95
C GLU A 154 5.85 11.16 14.49
N GLN A 155 5.14 10.57 13.52
CA GLN A 155 3.86 11.10 13.06
C GLN A 155 2.79 11.07 14.17
N THR A 156 2.72 9.97 14.92
CA THR A 156 1.79 9.81 16.04
C THR A 156 2.11 10.80 17.17
N TRP A 157 3.40 10.96 17.49
CA TRP A 157 3.88 11.90 18.49
C TRP A 157 3.48 13.34 18.16
N ARG A 158 3.72 13.78 16.92
CA ARG A 158 3.33 15.12 16.45
C ARG A 158 1.83 15.36 16.59
N LEU A 159 1.01 14.38 16.21
CA LEU A 159 -0.44 14.49 16.34
C LEU A 159 -0.88 14.55 17.80
N ALA A 160 -0.38 13.65 18.65
CA ALA A 160 -0.71 13.60 20.07
C ALA A 160 -0.38 14.92 20.78
N ARG A 161 0.79 15.50 20.48
CA ARG A 161 1.21 16.81 21.00
C ARG A 161 0.26 17.94 20.56
N ALA A 162 -0.14 17.95 19.29
CA ALA A 162 -1.07 18.93 18.77
C ALA A 162 -2.47 18.82 19.40
N LEU A 163 -2.96 17.61 19.65
CA LEU A 163 -4.29 17.37 20.22
C LEU A 163 -4.38 17.65 21.72
N SER A 164 -3.29 17.42 22.45
CA SER A 164 -3.25 17.61 23.91
C SER A 164 -2.97 19.06 24.33
N ASN A 165 -2.72 19.98 23.39
CA ASN A 165 -2.17 21.32 23.64
C ASN A 165 -0.92 21.29 24.54
N ALA A 166 -0.23 20.15 24.58
CA ALA A 166 0.85 19.96 25.51
C ALA A 166 2.14 20.50 24.89
N HIS A 167 2.70 21.54 25.51
CA HIS A 167 4.06 21.97 25.25
C HIS A 167 5.05 21.05 25.97
N TRP A 168 4.98 19.72 25.74
CA TRP A 168 6.02 18.83 26.26
C TRP A 168 7.34 19.15 25.55
N VAL A 169 8.27 19.73 26.30
CA VAL A 169 9.67 19.88 25.92
C VAL A 169 10.26 18.47 25.98
N GLY A 170 10.83 18.00 24.87
CA GLY A 170 11.17 16.60 24.68
C GLY A 170 12.05 16.04 25.79
N GLY A 171 11.68 14.87 26.32
CA GLY A 171 12.69 13.92 26.75
C GLY A 171 13.29 13.32 25.49
N GLU A 172 14.51 13.70 25.15
CA GLU A 172 15.31 12.98 24.16
C GLU A 172 15.43 11.51 24.61
N GLY A 173 15.04 10.58 23.74
CA GLY A 173 15.29 9.16 23.94
C GLY A 173 14.05 8.31 24.24
N LEU A 174 13.31 7.96 23.18
CA LEU A 174 12.61 6.68 23.07
C LEU A 174 12.74 6.13 21.65
#